data_AF-A0A356X444-F1
#
_entry.id   AF-A0A356X444-F1
#
_cell.length_a   1.000
_cell.length_b   1.000
_cell.length_c   1.000
_cell.angle_alpha   90.00
_cell.angle_beta   90.00
_cell.angle_gamma   90.00
#
_symmetry.space_group_name_H-M   'P 1'
#
loop_
_entity.id
_entity.type
_entity.pdbx_description
1 polymer ?
#
loop_
_entity_poly.entity_id
_entity_poly.type
_entity_poly.pdbx_seq_one_letter_code
_entity_poly.pdbx_strand_id
1 'polypeptide(L)'
;PLAIGKGDGAFCVASETCAFDINNAEYIRDVKPGEVVVIDDEAVETGEPKSFFIPPTKGTGTSQCIFEYVYFSRPDSMIFGEMVDKIRRNLGKQLAKEHPLDKFIKNNTTGRKPVVMSVPDSSNTAALGYASESRKLGHECKYDMGLIRNHYVGR
;
A
#
# COMPACT_ATOMS: atom_id res chain seq x y z
N PRO A 1 0.57 11.55 -2.17
CA PRO A 1 -0.31 11.47 -0.97
C PRO A 1 0.20 12.48 0.06
N LEU A 2 -0.65 12.96 0.96
CA LEU A 2 -0.26 13.90 2.00
C LEU A 2 -1.19 13.72 3.21
N ALA A 3 -0.62 13.51 4.39
CA ALA A 3 -1.34 13.27 5.62
C ALA A 3 -0.84 14.17 6.74
N ILE A 4 -1.69 14.38 7.74
CA ILE A 4 -1.42 15.15 8.95
C ILE A 4 -1.40 14.18 10.12
N GLY A 5 -0.39 14.32 10.98
CA GLY A 5 -0.31 13.65 12.26
C GLY A 5 0.01 14.64 13.39
N LYS A 6 0.05 14.14 14.63
CA LYS A 6 0.40 14.93 15.81
C LYS A 6 1.22 14.08 16.78
N GLY A 7 2.34 14.61 17.24
CA GLY A 7 3.25 13.96 18.19
C GLY A 7 4.00 15.01 18.99
N ASP A 8 4.29 14.72 20.26
CA ASP A 8 5.05 15.61 21.16
C ASP A 8 4.55 17.07 21.17
N GLY A 9 3.24 17.27 21.10
CA GLY A 9 2.61 18.60 21.11
C GLY A 9 2.69 19.37 19.80
N ALA A 10 3.30 18.82 18.74
CA ALA A 10 3.43 19.44 17.43
C ALA A 10 2.63 18.70 16.36
N PHE A 11 2.22 19.43 15.32
CA PHE A 11 1.69 18.81 14.11
C PHE A 11 2.82 18.38 13.18
N CYS A 12 2.61 17.25 12.51
CA CYS A 12 3.51 16.71 11.51
C CYS A 12 2.76 16.54 10.19
N VAL A 13 3.44 16.74 9.07
CA VAL A 13 2.88 16.50 7.74
C VAL A 13 3.86 15.61 6.97
N ALA A 14 3.34 14.54 6.38
CA ALA A 14 4.16 13.58 5.65
C ALA A 14 3.41 13.03 4.43
N SER A 15 4.15 12.55 3.43
CA SER A 15 3.55 11.90 2.26
C SER A 15 2.92 10.54 2.60
N GLU A 16 3.43 9.86 3.63
CA GLU A 16 2.99 8.52 4.02
C GLU A 16 2.93 8.39 5.55
N THR A 17 1.99 7.58 6.07
CA THR A 17 1.76 7.46 7.52
C THR A 17 2.86 6.71 8.26
N CYS A 18 3.68 5.90 7.58
CA CYS A 18 4.82 5.22 8.23
C CYS A 18 5.81 6.22 8.87
N ALA A 19 5.85 7.46 8.39
CA ALA A 19 6.64 8.52 9.00
C ALA A 19 6.13 8.87 10.40
N PHE A 20 4.82 8.76 10.65
CA PHE A 20 4.24 9.00 11.96
C PHE A 20 4.60 7.88 12.93
N ASP A 21 4.52 6.62 12.50
CA ASP A 21 4.92 5.46 13.31
C ASP A 21 6.39 5.56 13.77
N ILE A 22 7.29 5.96 12.86
CA ILE A 22 8.72 6.11 13.15
C ILE A 22 8.99 7.23 14.18
N ASN A 23 8.19 8.29 14.15
CA ASN A 23 8.37 9.48 14.99
C ASN A 23 7.40 9.51 16.17
N ASN A 24 6.73 8.38 16.50
CA ASN A 24 5.71 8.31 17.56
C ASN A 24 4.61 9.39 17.46
N ALA A 25 4.23 9.77 16.24
CA ALA A 25 3.10 10.65 16.00
C ALA A 25 1.84 9.85 15.70
N GLU A 26 0.69 10.34 16.13
CA GLU A 26 -0.62 9.80 15.81
C GLU A 26 -1.09 10.33 14.46
N TYR A 27 -1.56 9.45 13.58
CA TYR A 27 -2.25 9.85 12.36
C TYR A 27 -3.59 10.53 12.69
N ILE A 28 -3.84 11.72 12.13
CA ILE A 28 -5.12 12.41 12.27
C ILE A 28 -5.99 12.16 11.03
N ARG A 29 -5.51 12.59 9.86
CA ARG A 29 -6.24 12.47 8.59
C ARG A 29 -5.36 12.74 7.38
N ASP A 30 -5.82 12.30 6.22
CA ASP A 30 -5.33 12.78 4.92
C ASP A 30 -5.68 14.27 4.69
N VAL A 31 -4.79 14.96 3.97
CA VAL A 31 -5.07 16.27 3.38
C VAL A 31 -5.99 16.07 2.19
N LYS A 32 -7.09 16.82 2.16
CA LYS A 32 -8.13 16.69 1.13
C LYS A 32 -7.67 17.34 -0.19
N PRO A 33 -8.19 16.87 -1.33
CA PRO A 33 -7.91 17.49 -2.63
C PRO A 33 -8.26 18.99 -2.64
N GLY A 34 -7.31 19.83 -3.05
CA GLY A 34 -7.47 21.29 -3.08
C GLY A 34 -7.40 21.97 -1.70
N GLU A 35 -7.13 21.22 -0.64
CA GLU A 35 -6.98 21.77 0.70
C GLU A 35 -5.61 22.43 0.89
N VAL A 36 -5.62 23.62 1.47
CA VAL A 36 -4.47 24.31 2.05
C VAL A 36 -4.64 24.27 3.56
N VAL A 37 -3.72 23.60 4.24
CA VAL A 37 -3.71 23.48 5.70
C VAL A 37 -2.76 24.53 6.26
N VAL A 38 -3.22 25.30 7.26
CA VAL A 38 -2.42 26.28 7.97
C VAL A 38 -2.23 25.80 9.41
N ILE A 39 -0.97 25.63 9.79
CA ILE A 39 -0.53 25.27 11.14
C ILE A 39 0.27 26.48 11.66
N ASP A 40 -0.38 27.28 12.50
CA ASP A 40 0.18 28.45 13.19
C ASP A 40 0.16 28.20 14.72
N ASP A 41 0.57 29.19 15.50
CA ASP A 41 0.60 29.09 16.97
C ASP A 41 -0.80 28.82 17.56
N GLU A 42 -1.85 29.42 16.98
CA GLU A 42 -3.23 29.17 17.37
C GLU A 42 -3.63 27.71 17.13
N ALA A 43 -3.24 27.11 16.01
CA ALA A 43 -3.48 25.69 15.75
C ALA A 43 -2.77 24.81 16.78
N VAL A 44 -1.55 25.14 17.19
CA VAL A 44 -0.81 24.40 18.22
C VAL A 44 -1.49 24.50 19.59
N GLU A 45 -1.91 25.71 19.99
CA GLU A 45 -2.58 25.97 21.27
C GLU A 45 -3.96 25.31 21.36
N THR A 46 -4.76 25.40 20.30
CA THR A 46 -6.13 24.86 20.25
C THR A 46 -6.16 23.36 19.91
N GLY A 47 -5.12 22.88 19.23
CA GLY A 47 -5.09 21.54 18.66
C GLY A 47 -5.88 21.39 17.36
N GLU A 48 -6.27 22.49 16.70
CA GLU A 48 -7.08 22.48 15.48
C GLU A 48 -6.42 23.29 14.34
N PRO A 49 -5.88 22.63 13.28
CA PRO A 49 -5.38 23.33 12.10
C PRO A 49 -6.50 23.98 11.28
N LYS A 50 -6.22 25.16 10.70
CA LYS A 50 -7.15 25.83 9.78
C LYS A 50 -7.06 25.21 8.39
N SER A 51 -8.20 25.08 7.73
CA SER A 51 -8.30 24.54 6.37
C SER A 51 -8.96 25.54 5.43
N PHE A 52 -8.30 25.81 4.31
CA PHE A 52 -8.85 26.56 3.18
C PHE A 52 -8.95 25.64 1.97
N PHE A 53 -9.93 25.88 1.10
CA PHE A 53 -10.15 25.03 -0.06
C PHE A 53 -10.10 25.86 -1.34
N ILE A 54 -9.24 25.45 -2.26
CA ILE A 54 -9.24 25.96 -3.62
C ILE A 54 -10.40 25.27 -4.37
N PRO A 55 -11.39 26.03 -4.88
CA PRO A 55 -12.51 25.43 -5.60
C PRO A 55 -12.03 24.60 -6.79
N PRO A 56 -12.57 23.38 -6.99
CA PRO A 56 -12.21 22.58 -8.15
C PRO A 56 -12.68 23.27 -9.44
N THR A 57 -11.89 23.13 -10.51
CA THR A 57 -12.33 23.57 -11.84
C THR A 57 -13.49 22.67 -12.31
N LYS A 58 -14.48 23.23 -13.01
CA LYS A 58 -15.63 22.44 -13.50
C LYS A 58 -15.15 21.24 -14.34
N GLY A 59 -15.66 20.04 -14.03
CA GLY A 59 -15.28 18.80 -14.69
C GLY A 59 -14.00 18.15 -14.15
N THR A 60 -13.38 18.72 -13.11
CA THR A 60 -12.28 18.08 -12.38
C THR A 60 -12.80 17.39 -11.12
N GLY A 61 -12.21 16.25 -10.77
CA GLY A 61 -12.55 15.46 -9.59
C GLY A 61 -11.32 14.81 -8.97
N THR A 62 -11.48 14.20 -7.81
CA THR A 62 -10.38 13.53 -7.10
C THR A 62 -9.86 12.36 -7.91
N SER A 63 -8.57 12.39 -8.24
CA SER A 63 -7.87 11.28 -8.91
C SER A 63 -6.70 10.84 -8.05
N GLN A 64 -6.83 9.67 -7.42
CA GLN A 64 -5.79 9.10 -6.57
C GLN A 64 -4.83 8.27 -7.41
N CYS A 65 -3.53 8.37 -7.10
CA CYS A 65 -2.51 7.61 -7.81
C CYS A 65 -2.56 6.13 -7.42
N ILE A 66 -3.06 5.28 -8.31
CA ILE A 66 -3.11 3.82 -8.09
C ILE A 66 -1.71 3.21 -7.87
N PHE A 67 -0.66 3.83 -8.42
CA PHE A 67 0.71 3.34 -8.28
C PHE A 67 1.26 3.43 -6.85
N GLU A 68 0.65 4.23 -5.98
CA GLU A 68 0.95 4.21 -4.55
C GLU A 68 0.69 2.80 -3.97
N TYR A 69 -0.46 2.23 -4.28
CA TYR A 69 -0.81 0.87 -3.87
C TYR A 69 -0.03 -0.20 -4.62
N VAL A 70 0.25 -0.01 -5.92
CA VAL A 70 0.95 -1.03 -6.73
C VAL A 70 2.42 -1.16 -6.32
N TYR A 71 3.12 -0.04 -6.09
CA TYR A 71 4.58 -0.08 -5.96
C TYR A 71 5.20 0.99 -5.06
N PHE A 72 4.79 2.26 -5.18
CA PHE A 72 5.56 3.36 -4.61
C PHE A 72 5.55 3.42 -3.09
N SER A 73 4.38 3.31 -2.47
CA SER A 73 4.27 3.47 -1.02
C SER A 73 4.84 2.27 -0.29
N ARG A 74 5.30 2.49 0.94
CA ARG A 74 5.70 1.40 1.81
C ARG A 74 4.49 0.56 2.22
N PRO A 75 4.66 -0.78 2.39
CA PRO A 75 3.55 -1.66 2.71
C PRO A 75 2.92 -1.40 4.10
N ASP A 76 3.67 -0.79 5.01
CA ASP A 76 3.21 -0.39 6.35
C ASP A 76 2.52 0.97 6.38
N SER A 77 2.45 1.69 5.25
CA SER A 77 1.70 2.94 5.15
C SER A 77 0.20 2.69 4.95
N MET A 78 -0.61 3.59 5.49
CA MET A 78 -1.98 3.83 5.07
C MET A 78 -1.98 4.99 4.07
N ILE A 79 -2.61 4.77 2.92
CA ILE A 79 -2.69 5.76 1.84
C ILE A 79 -4.14 5.87 1.44
N PHE A 80 -4.66 7.10 1.36
CA PHE A 80 -6.06 7.36 1.00
C PHE A 80 -7.08 6.56 1.82
N GLY A 81 -6.79 6.35 3.12
CA GLY A 81 -7.61 5.59 4.05
C GLY A 81 -7.50 4.05 3.98
N GLU A 82 -6.62 3.48 3.15
CA GLU A 82 -6.42 2.03 3.04
C GLU A 82 -4.98 1.62 3.32
N MET A 83 -4.81 0.49 4.02
CA MET A 83 -3.50 -0.10 4.27
C MET A 83 -2.90 -0.66 2.97
N VAL A 84 -1.68 -0.24 2.62
CA VAL A 84 -1.03 -0.64 1.37
C VAL A 84 -0.82 -2.17 1.30
N ASP A 85 -0.35 -2.81 2.38
CA ASP A 85 -0.21 -4.29 2.43
C ASP A 85 -1.53 -5.01 2.14
N LYS A 86 -2.65 -4.55 2.73
CA LYS A 86 -3.99 -5.14 2.54
C LYS A 86 -4.40 -5.06 1.07
N ILE A 87 -4.23 -3.90 0.43
CA ILE A 87 -4.55 -3.72 -1.00
C ILE A 87 -3.67 -4.63 -1.86
N ARG A 88 -2.35 -4.67 -1.63
CA ARG A 88 -1.44 -5.54 -2.41
C ARG A 88 -1.78 -7.02 -2.29
N ARG A 89 -2.14 -7.50 -1.10
CA ARG A 89 -2.65 -8.87 -0.93
C ARG A 89 -3.92 -9.09 -1.74
N ASN A 90 -4.85 -8.13 -1.75
CA ASN A 90 -6.08 -8.23 -2.51
C ASN A 90 -5.84 -8.23 -4.03
N LEU A 91 -4.87 -7.47 -4.52
CA LEU A 91 -4.43 -7.54 -5.92
C LEU A 91 -3.96 -8.97 -6.27
N GLY A 92 -3.16 -9.58 -5.40
CA GLY A 92 -2.74 -10.98 -5.54
C GLY A 92 -3.91 -11.97 -5.57
N LYS A 93 -4.87 -11.81 -4.66
CA LYS A 93 -6.09 -12.65 -4.64
C LYS A 93 -6.90 -12.49 -5.93
N GLN A 94 -7.07 -11.25 -6.41
CA GLN A 94 -7.80 -10.98 -7.64
C GLN A 94 -7.09 -11.62 -8.84
N LEU A 95 -5.77 -11.51 -8.92
CA LEU A 95 -4.97 -12.15 -9.96
C LEU A 95 -5.13 -13.68 -9.96
N ALA A 96 -5.24 -14.33 -8.80
CA ALA A 96 -5.49 -15.77 -8.73
C ALA A 96 -6.86 -16.19 -9.27
N LYS A 97 -7.87 -15.31 -9.17
CA LYS A 97 -9.20 -15.56 -9.73
C LYS A 97 -9.23 -15.36 -11.24
N GLU A 98 -8.56 -14.33 -11.74
CA GLU A 98 -8.48 -14.02 -13.17
C GLU A 98 -7.57 -14.99 -13.92
N HIS A 99 -6.48 -15.40 -13.27
CA HIS A 99 -5.46 -16.28 -13.82
C HIS A 99 -5.17 -17.46 -12.88
N PRO A 100 -6.10 -18.40 -12.72
CA PRO A 100 -5.93 -19.56 -11.86
C PRO A 100 -4.85 -20.52 -12.37
N LEU A 101 -4.30 -21.33 -11.47
CA LEU A 101 -3.25 -22.30 -11.77
C LEU A 101 -3.73 -23.51 -12.60
N ASP A 102 -5.03 -23.62 -12.91
CA ASP A 102 -5.65 -24.73 -13.63
C ASP A 102 -4.87 -25.19 -14.87
N LYS A 103 -4.52 -24.23 -15.75
CA LYS A 103 -3.81 -24.55 -16.98
C LYS A 103 -2.40 -25.10 -16.71
N PHE A 104 -1.72 -24.53 -15.72
CA PHE A 104 -0.39 -25.00 -15.31
C PHE A 104 -0.47 -26.41 -14.72
N ILE A 105 -1.43 -26.67 -13.84
CA ILE A 105 -1.61 -27.98 -13.18
C ILE A 105 -1.99 -29.05 -14.20
N LYS A 106 -2.95 -28.78 -15.10
CA LYS A 106 -3.38 -29.74 -16.14
C LYS A 106 -2.25 -30.17 -17.08
N ASN A 107 -1.31 -29.27 -17.34
CA ASN A 107 -0.19 -29.52 -18.24
C ASN A 107 1.08 -30.02 -17.52
N ASN A 108 1.03 -30.18 -16.19
CA ASN A 108 2.20 -30.57 -15.41
C ASN A 108 2.36 -32.10 -15.39
N THR A 109 3.32 -32.60 -16.16
CA THR A 109 3.65 -34.04 -16.26
C THR A 109 4.63 -34.52 -15.18
N THR A 110 5.19 -33.61 -14.37
CA THR A 110 6.25 -33.92 -13.40
C THR A 110 5.73 -34.41 -12.05
N GLY A 111 4.42 -34.28 -11.79
CA GLY A 111 3.80 -34.59 -10.50
C GLY A 111 4.19 -33.64 -9.35
N ARG A 112 5.02 -32.62 -9.61
CA ARG A 112 5.44 -31.65 -8.59
C ARG A 112 4.40 -30.55 -8.42
N LYS A 113 4.16 -30.13 -7.18
CA LYS A 113 3.24 -29.02 -6.88
C LYS A 113 3.78 -27.69 -7.44
N PRO A 114 2.93 -26.83 -8.02
CA PRO A 114 3.30 -25.46 -8.40
C PRO A 114 3.89 -24.69 -7.20
N VAL A 115 4.88 -23.85 -7.49
CA VAL A 115 5.47 -22.93 -6.53
C VAL A 115 5.16 -21.50 -6.96
N VAL A 116 4.58 -20.73 -6.05
CA VAL A 116 4.36 -19.29 -6.19
C VAL A 116 5.52 -18.59 -5.48
N MET A 117 6.21 -17.73 -6.19
CA MET A 117 7.33 -16.93 -5.69
C MET A 117 7.16 -15.48 -6.13
N SER A 118 7.62 -14.55 -5.30
CA SER A 118 7.64 -13.13 -5.63
C SER A 118 8.93 -12.73 -6.33
N VAL A 119 8.86 -11.67 -7.13
CA VAL A 119 10.02 -10.85 -7.47
C VAL A 119 10.19 -9.81 -6.35
N PRO A 120 11.23 -9.90 -5.51
CA PRO A 120 11.36 -9.04 -4.35
C PRO A 120 11.62 -7.57 -4.71
N ASP A 121 11.16 -6.59 -3.92
CA ASP A 121 10.50 -6.75 -2.62
C ASP A 121 8.98 -6.45 -2.66
N SER A 122 8.56 -5.62 -3.61
CA SER A 122 7.21 -5.06 -3.68
C SER A 122 6.11 -6.10 -3.93
N SER A 123 6.42 -7.18 -4.63
CA SER A 123 5.44 -8.23 -4.98
C SER A 123 5.27 -9.29 -3.90
N ASN A 124 6.03 -9.25 -2.79
CA ASN A 124 5.99 -10.27 -1.74
C ASN A 124 4.57 -10.50 -1.20
N THR A 125 3.86 -9.41 -0.87
CA THR A 125 2.51 -9.47 -0.27
C THR A 125 1.44 -9.85 -1.30
N ALA A 126 1.62 -9.45 -2.57
CA ALA A 126 0.78 -9.88 -3.68
C ALA A 126 0.94 -11.39 -3.95
N ALA A 127 2.16 -11.92 -3.97
CA ALA A 127 2.42 -13.35 -4.16
C ALA A 127 1.82 -14.18 -3.01
N LEU A 128 1.91 -13.70 -1.77
CA LEU A 128 1.21 -14.29 -0.62
C LEU A 128 -0.32 -14.31 -0.82
N GLY A 129 -0.89 -13.20 -1.29
CA GLY A 129 -2.31 -13.09 -1.62
C GLY A 129 -2.73 -14.09 -2.71
N TYR A 130 -1.94 -14.19 -3.79
CA TYR A 130 -2.16 -15.11 -4.90
C TYR A 130 -2.12 -16.57 -4.45
N ALA A 131 -1.09 -16.97 -3.71
CA ALA A 131 -0.95 -18.33 -3.21
C ALA A 131 -2.08 -18.70 -2.24
N SER A 132 -2.46 -17.79 -1.35
CA SER A 132 -3.58 -18.01 -0.42
C SER A 132 -4.89 -18.20 -1.18
N GLU A 133 -5.17 -17.38 -2.19
CA GLU A 133 -6.42 -17.47 -2.93
C GLU A 133 -6.45 -18.69 -3.86
N SER A 134 -5.33 -19.03 -4.49
CA SER A 134 -5.21 -20.26 -5.30
C SER A 134 -5.55 -21.51 -4.50
N ARG A 135 -5.07 -21.61 -3.25
CA ARG A 135 -5.42 -22.73 -2.36
C ARG A 135 -6.90 -22.75 -2.01
N LYS A 136 -7.52 -21.58 -1.80
CA LYS A 136 -8.97 -21.49 -1.56
C LYS A 136 -9.80 -21.91 -2.76
N LEU A 137 -9.31 -21.64 -3.97
CA LEU A 137 -9.91 -22.10 -5.23
C LEU A 137 -9.67 -23.60 -5.51
N GLY A 138 -9.00 -24.32 -4.60
CA GLY A 138 -8.75 -25.76 -4.71
C GLY A 138 -7.46 -26.12 -5.45
N HIS A 139 -6.62 -25.14 -5.80
CA HIS A 139 -5.33 -25.40 -6.42
C HIS A 139 -4.25 -25.57 -5.36
N GLU A 140 -3.71 -26.78 -5.21
CA GLU A 140 -2.58 -26.99 -4.32
C GLU A 140 -1.33 -26.29 -4.88
N CYS A 141 -0.75 -25.38 -4.09
CA CYS A 141 0.52 -24.73 -4.42
C CYS A 141 1.32 -24.40 -3.15
N LYS A 142 2.64 -24.33 -3.29
CA LYS A 142 3.54 -23.82 -2.26
C LYS A 142 3.83 -22.35 -2.50
N TYR A 143 3.97 -21.57 -1.43
CA TYR A 143 4.60 -20.26 -1.50
C TYR A 143 6.04 -20.43 -1.04
N ASP A 144 7.00 -19.91 -1.78
CA ASP A 144 8.42 -20.07 -1.46
C ASP A 144 9.25 -18.86 -1.89
N MET A 145 10.43 -18.68 -1.28
CA MET A 145 11.38 -17.65 -1.63
C MET A 145 12.36 -18.15 -2.70
N GLY A 146 11.99 -17.99 -3.97
CA GLY A 146 12.86 -18.38 -5.10
C GLY A 146 13.89 -17.32 -5.51
N LEU A 147 13.68 -16.07 -5.12
CA LEU A 147 14.53 -14.93 -5.48
C LEU A 147 14.89 -14.14 -4.22
N ILE A 148 16.15 -13.71 -4.14
CA ILE A 148 16.65 -12.83 -3.09
C ILE A 148 17.25 -11.60 -3.78
N ARG A 149 16.79 -10.42 -3.39
CA ARG A 149 17.36 -9.16 -3.87
C ARG A 149 18.70 -8.91 -3.17
N ASN A 150 19.73 -8.56 -3.94
CA ASN A 150 20.94 -7.99 -3.36
C ASN A 150 20.63 -6.58 -2.82
N HIS A 151 20.84 -6.37 -1.53
CA HIS A 151 20.59 -5.09 -0.86
C HIS A 151 21.80 -4.13 -0.94
N TYR A 152 22.96 -4.63 -1.35
CA TYR A 152 24.23 -3.90 -1.40
C TYR A 152 24.71 -3.69 -2.84
N VAL A 153 23.80 -3.20 -3.69
CA VAL A 153 24.17 -2.85 -5.07
C VAL A 153 24.79 -1.46 -5.07
N GLY A 154 26.12 -1.41 -4.98
CA GLY A 154 26.94 -0.21 -5.20
C GLY A 154 27.45 -0.15 -6.64
N ARG A 155 27.93 1.04 -7.05
CA ARG A 155 28.63 1.22 -8.34
C ARG A 155 30.10 0.89 -8.20
#